data_AF-A0A286G6Y8-F1
#
_entry.id   AF-A0A286G6Y8-F1
#
_cell.length_a   1.000
_cell.length_b   1.000
_cell.length_c   1.000
_cell.angle_alpha   90.00
_cell.angle_beta   90.00
_cell.angle_gamma   90.00
#
_symmetry.space_group_name_H-M   'P 1'
#
loop_
_entity.id
_entity.type
_entity.pdbx_description
1 polymer ?
#
loop_
_entity_poly.entity_id
_entity_poly.type
_entity_poly.pdbx_seq_one_letter_code
_entity_poly.pdbx_strand_id
1 'polypeptide(L)'
;MKKLSYIASFLLLFVAAACTKDDIVSIRDAQATDNAITFTNFKYFERIPIGETSIAGGGNISITMTLPDASPRSFKEITQVGASTINASLNQNTFKTAANTLASKISVSGKTATFTTTIANYLAFRKLAAMPSTTTGGVVTFTDMQFFFLVTLDDNTTVVPIEYRVRIRA
;
A
#
# COMPACT_ATOMS: atom_id res chain seq x y z
N MET A 1 9.05 -37.52 54.76
CA MET A 1 9.51 -36.18 54.34
C MET A 1 10.05 -36.13 52.91
N LYS A 2 10.90 -37.07 52.47
CA LYS A 2 11.45 -37.08 51.09
C LYS A 2 10.38 -37.14 49.98
N LYS A 3 9.28 -37.87 50.17
CA LYS A 3 8.19 -38.00 49.19
C LYS A 3 7.39 -36.69 48.96
N LEU A 4 7.33 -35.80 49.95
CA LEU A 4 6.66 -34.51 49.82
C LEU A 4 7.53 -33.50 49.05
N SER A 5 8.86 -33.57 49.20
CA SER A 5 9.80 -32.74 48.44
C SER A 5 9.79 -33.03 46.94
N TYR A 6 9.60 -34.30 46.53
CA TYR A 6 9.51 -34.63 45.10
C TYR A 6 8.22 -34.10 44.46
N ILE A 7 7.10 -34.08 45.18
CA ILE A 7 5.82 -33.53 44.69
C ILE A 7 5.92 -32.00 44.56
N ALA A 8 6.56 -31.33 45.51
CA ALA A 8 6.80 -29.89 45.45
C ALA A 8 7.74 -29.50 44.28
N SER A 9 8.80 -30.27 44.01
CA SER A 9 9.69 -30.05 42.87
C SER A 9 9.03 -30.34 41.52
N PHE A 10 8.11 -31.31 41.45
CA PHE A 10 7.37 -31.60 40.21
C PHE A 10 6.33 -30.51 39.90
N LEU A 11 5.71 -29.92 40.92
CA LEU A 11 4.74 -28.83 40.76
C LEU A 11 5.41 -27.51 40.31
N LEU A 12 6.65 -27.26 40.73
CA LEU A 12 7.41 -26.06 40.33
C LEU A 12 7.76 -26.05 38.82
N LEU A 13 7.93 -27.23 38.21
CA LEU A 13 8.28 -27.38 36.79
C LEU A 13 7.10 -27.07 35.85
N PHE A 14 5.85 -27.19 36.32
CA PHE A 14 4.66 -26.84 35.53
C PHE A 14 4.41 -25.32 35.46
N VAL A 15 4.87 -24.54 36.45
CA VAL A 15 4.67 -23.09 36.47
C VAL A 15 5.70 -22.34 35.61
N ALA A 16 6.90 -22.91 35.45
CA ALA A 16 7.95 -22.34 34.60
C ALA A 16 7.76 -22.59 33.09
N ALA A 17 6.85 -23.50 32.72
CA ALA A 17 6.47 -23.77 31.32
C ALA A 17 5.26 -22.92 30.85
N ALA A 18 4.75 -22.03 31.69
CA ALA A 18 3.82 -20.99 31.28
C ALA A 18 4.58 -19.90 30.51
N CYS A 19 5.11 -20.26 29.34
CA CYS A 19 5.42 -19.28 28.31
C CYS A 19 4.18 -18.41 28.16
N THR A 20 4.36 -17.09 28.24
CA THR A 20 3.35 -16.14 27.78
C THR A 20 2.88 -16.63 26.43
N LYS A 21 1.58 -16.89 26.32
CA LYS A 21 0.95 -17.27 25.07
C LYS A 21 1.40 -16.22 24.06
N ASP A 22 2.30 -16.60 23.15
CA ASP A 22 2.52 -15.81 21.96
C ASP A 22 1.13 -15.73 21.35
N ASP A 23 0.58 -14.52 21.34
CA ASP A 23 -0.67 -14.26 20.66
C ASP A 23 -0.53 -14.93 19.31
N ILE A 24 -1.48 -15.81 19.01
CA ILE A 24 -1.58 -16.44 17.71
C ILE A 24 -1.82 -15.26 16.79
N VAL A 25 -0.73 -14.69 16.26
CA VAL A 25 -0.74 -13.72 15.20
C VAL A 25 -1.49 -14.48 14.13
N SER A 26 -2.74 -14.07 13.89
CA SER A 26 -3.59 -14.77 12.95
C SER A 26 -2.80 -14.96 11.66
N ILE A 27 -3.10 -15.97 10.86
CA ILE A 27 -2.45 -16.22 9.56
C ILE A 27 -2.74 -15.10 8.53
N ARG A 28 -3.17 -13.92 9.01
CA ARG A 28 -3.23 -12.66 8.29
C ARG A 28 -1.93 -11.93 8.59
N ASP A 29 -1.28 -11.46 7.54
CA ASP A 29 -0.17 -10.52 7.67
C ASP A 29 -0.54 -9.46 8.72
N ALA A 30 0.27 -9.33 9.77
CA ALA A 30 0.04 -8.38 10.85
C ALA A 30 0.18 -6.96 10.31
N GLN A 31 -0.88 -6.42 9.70
CA GLN A 31 -1.01 -4.98 9.54
C GLN A 31 -1.42 -4.42 10.89
N ALA A 32 -0.59 -3.56 11.48
CA ALA A 32 -0.98 -2.76 12.63
C ALA A 32 -2.28 -2.02 12.29
N THR A 33 -3.38 -2.47 12.87
CA THR A 33 -4.75 -2.07 12.50
C THR A 33 -4.98 -0.58 12.67
N ASP A 34 -4.26 0.04 13.60
CA ASP A 34 -4.55 1.41 14.03
C ASP A 34 -4.05 2.46 13.03
N ASN A 35 -3.08 2.12 12.18
CA ASN A 35 -2.54 3.02 11.14
C ASN A 35 -2.52 2.36 9.75
N ALA A 36 -3.32 1.33 9.55
CA ALA A 36 -3.44 0.64 8.26
C ALA A 36 -4.12 1.55 7.24
N ILE A 37 -3.34 2.22 6.39
CA ILE A 37 -3.86 3.02 5.28
C ILE A 37 -4.50 2.09 4.24
N THR A 38 -5.74 2.37 3.90
CA THR A 38 -6.51 1.67 2.85
C THR A 38 -6.81 2.61 1.68
N PHE A 39 -7.23 2.04 0.56
CA PHE A 39 -7.70 2.81 -0.60
C PHE A 39 -9.21 2.64 -0.75
N THR A 40 -9.94 3.69 -1.12
CA THR A 40 -11.42 3.67 -1.12
C THR A 40 -12.08 3.94 -2.46
N ASN A 41 -11.37 4.52 -3.42
CA ASN A 41 -11.93 4.89 -4.73
C ASN A 41 -11.45 3.97 -5.87
N PHE A 42 -11.05 2.74 -5.56
CA PHE A 42 -10.71 1.72 -6.55
C PHE A 42 -11.97 1.09 -7.14
N LYS A 43 -11.84 0.49 -8.33
CA LYS A 43 -12.96 -0.16 -9.03
C LYS A 43 -13.05 -1.65 -8.75
N TYR A 44 -11.90 -2.32 -8.68
CA TYR A 44 -11.80 -3.75 -8.40
C TYR A 44 -10.76 -4.02 -7.34
N PHE A 45 -10.97 -5.08 -6.56
CA PHE A 45 -9.95 -5.66 -5.72
C PHE A 45 -9.68 -7.07 -6.21
N GLU A 46 -8.50 -7.30 -6.77
CA GLU A 46 -8.04 -8.63 -7.14
C GLU A 46 -7.18 -9.16 -5.98
N ARG A 47 -5.86 -8.96 -6.07
CA ARG A 47 -4.92 -9.07 -4.93
C ARG A 47 -4.63 -7.71 -4.28
N ILE A 48 -4.95 -6.66 -5.03
CA ILE A 48 -4.57 -5.26 -4.79
C ILE A 48 -5.70 -4.38 -5.32
N PRO A 49 -5.84 -3.14 -4.82
CA PRO A 49 -6.81 -2.20 -5.35
C PRO A 49 -6.42 -1.77 -6.77
N ILE A 50 -7.40 -1.83 -7.67
CA ILE A 50 -7.26 -1.47 -9.07
C ILE A 50 -8.27 -0.35 -9.39
N GLY A 51 -7.76 0.85 -9.64
CA GLY A 51 -8.51 1.92 -10.29
C GLY A 51 -8.51 1.78 -11.80
N GLU A 52 -9.37 2.55 -12.47
CA GLU A 52 -9.39 2.62 -13.94
C GLU A 52 -9.32 4.07 -14.41
N THR A 53 -8.71 4.25 -15.58
CA THR A 53 -8.79 5.48 -16.36
C THR A 53 -8.84 5.14 -17.84
N SER A 54 -9.08 6.13 -18.71
CA SER A 54 -9.08 5.93 -20.16
C SER A 54 -8.36 7.05 -20.88
N ILE A 55 -7.73 6.72 -22.01
CA ILE A 55 -7.07 7.70 -22.87
C ILE A 55 -8.12 8.64 -23.47
N ALA A 56 -9.21 8.09 -24.03
CA ALA A 56 -10.31 8.85 -24.61
C ALA A 56 -11.02 9.78 -23.60
N GLY A 57 -11.10 9.39 -22.32
CA GLY A 57 -11.71 10.18 -21.25
C GLY A 57 -10.79 11.22 -20.61
N GLY A 58 -9.65 11.55 -21.23
CA GLY A 58 -8.73 12.58 -20.75
C GLY A 58 -7.66 12.08 -19.76
N GLY A 59 -7.66 10.79 -19.41
CA GLY A 59 -6.56 10.16 -18.67
C GLY A 59 -6.39 10.63 -17.23
N ASN A 60 -7.43 11.16 -16.59
CA ASN A 60 -7.38 11.59 -15.19
C ASN A 60 -7.26 10.39 -14.25
N ILE A 61 -6.41 10.51 -13.23
CA ILE A 61 -6.14 9.48 -12.24
C ILE A 61 -6.29 10.10 -10.86
N SER A 62 -7.17 9.53 -10.04
CA SER A 62 -7.35 9.90 -8.65
C SER A 62 -7.18 8.66 -7.78
N ILE A 63 -6.36 8.75 -6.75
CA ILE A 63 -6.10 7.66 -5.80
C ILE A 63 -6.32 8.22 -4.40
N THR A 64 -7.34 7.71 -3.72
CA THR A 64 -7.76 8.15 -2.40
C THR A 64 -7.35 7.13 -1.36
N MET A 65 -6.54 7.59 -0.41
CA MET A 65 -6.08 6.87 0.76
C MET A 65 -6.87 7.32 1.99
N THR A 66 -7.19 6.39 2.87
CA THR A 66 -7.91 6.64 4.12
C THR A 66 -7.22 5.96 5.30
N LEU A 67 -7.17 6.67 6.42
CA LEU A 67 -6.88 6.08 7.73
C LEU A 67 -8.20 5.63 8.37
N PRO A 68 -8.20 4.55 9.17
CA PRO A 68 -9.36 4.18 9.97
C PRO A 68 -9.77 5.32 10.91
N ASP A 69 -11.08 5.48 11.15
CA ASP A 69 -11.59 6.50 12.07
C ASP A 69 -11.03 6.31 13.49
N ALA A 70 -10.87 5.06 13.92
CA ALA A 70 -10.29 4.69 15.21
C ALA A 70 -8.78 4.99 15.33
N SER A 71 -8.10 5.29 14.22
CA SER A 71 -6.69 5.68 14.27
C SER A 71 -6.52 6.94 15.14
N PRO A 72 -5.53 7.02 16.02
CA PRO A 72 -5.21 8.28 16.70
C PRO A 72 -4.45 9.26 15.79
N ARG A 73 -4.12 8.86 14.55
CA ARG A 73 -3.27 9.61 13.62
C ARG A 73 -4.04 10.29 12.51
N SER A 74 -3.41 11.28 11.91
CA SER A 74 -3.84 11.93 10.69
C SER A 74 -2.72 11.96 9.66
N PHE A 75 -3.09 12.08 8.39
CA PHE A 75 -2.14 12.34 7.32
C PHE A 75 -1.48 13.71 7.53
N LYS A 76 -0.18 13.79 7.28
CA LYS A 76 0.57 15.06 7.19
C LYS A 76 1.03 15.32 5.76
N GLU A 77 1.52 14.28 5.10
CA GLU A 77 2.11 14.41 3.77
C GLU A 77 2.07 13.08 3.01
N ILE A 78 1.82 13.13 1.71
CA ILE A 78 2.27 12.09 0.78
C ILE A 78 3.70 12.45 0.41
N THR A 79 4.65 11.91 1.16
CA THR A 79 6.07 12.22 1.04
C THR A 79 6.62 11.81 -0.32
N GLN A 80 6.19 10.67 -0.85
CA GLN A 80 6.61 10.22 -2.17
C GLN A 80 5.54 9.38 -2.84
N VAL A 81 5.38 9.59 -4.15
CA VAL A 81 4.63 8.71 -5.04
C VAL A 81 5.61 8.05 -5.98
N GLY A 82 5.79 6.74 -5.82
CA GLY A 82 6.48 5.90 -6.78
C GLY A 82 5.51 5.42 -7.85
N ALA A 83 5.89 5.44 -9.11
CA ALA A 83 5.13 4.78 -10.18
C ALA A 83 6.04 3.76 -10.87
N SER A 84 5.51 2.66 -11.40
CA SER A 84 6.29 1.63 -12.12
C SER A 84 6.59 2.04 -13.56
N THR A 85 7.36 1.22 -14.28
CA THR A 85 7.27 1.19 -15.74
C THR A 85 5.97 0.48 -16.13
N ILE A 86 5.46 0.78 -17.32
CA ILE A 86 4.23 0.19 -17.83
C ILE A 86 4.30 -1.34 -17.82
N ASN A 87 3.26 -2.00 -17.29
CA ASN A 87 3.14 -3.47 -17.18
C ASN A 87 4.30 -4.15 -16.44
N ALA A 88 5.14 -3.39 -15.74
CA ALA A 88 6.25 -3.90 -14.95
C ALA A 88 5.93 -3.78 -13.45
N SER A 89 6.42 -4.73 -12.67
CA SER A 89 6.33 -4.67 -11.23
C SER A 89 7.36 -3.70 -10.65
N LEU A 90 6.92 -2.84 -9.73
CA LEU A 90 7.77 -2.09 -8.84
C LEU A 90 7.81 -2.78 -7.48
N ASN A 91 8.93 -2.69 -6.75
CA ASN A 91 9.08 -3.27 -5.42
C ASN A 91 9.02 -2.16 -4.35
N GLN A 92 8.46 -2.48 -3.18
CA GLN A 92 8.33 -1.59 -2.03
C GLN A 92 9.67 -1.02 -1.51
N ASN A 93 10.80 -1.65 -1.81
CA ASN A 93 12.14 -1.13 -1.48
C ASN A 93 12.70 -0.19 -2.54
N THR A 94 12.38 -0.44 -3.82
CA THR A 94 12.98 0.28 -4.96
C THR A 94 12.15 1.46 -5.43
N PHE A 95 10.86 1.57 -5.06
CA PHE A 95 10.04 2.72 -5.41
C PHE A 95 10.55 4.03 -4.82
N LYS A 96 11.34 3.95 -3.73
CA LYS A 96 11.92 5.10 -3.02
C LYS A 96 13.06 5.79 -3.78
N THR A 97 13.55 5.21 -4.87
CA THR A 97 14.63 5.82 -5.67
C THR A 97 14.12 6.96 -6.55
N ALA A 98 15.00 7.94 -6.82
CA ALA A 98 14.66 9.09 -7.66
C ALA A 98 14.15 8.71 -9.07
N ALA A 99 14.64 7.60 -9.62
CA ALA A 99 14.20 7.09 -10.93
C ALA A 99 12.73 6.62 -10.96
N ASN A 100 12.13 6.38 -9.78
CA ASN A 100 10.76 5.93 -9.63
C ASN A 100 9.83 7.00 -9.03
N THR A 101 10.38 8.12 -8.55
CA THR A 101 9.63 9.23 -7.96
C THR A 101 8.86 10.03 -9.01
N LEU A 102 7.56 9.79 -9.11
CA LEU A 102 6.65 10.58 -9.96
C LEU A 102 6.34 11.94 -9.32
N ALA A 103 6.12 11.96 -8.01
CA ALA A 103 5.82 13.16 -7.24
C ALA A 103 6.31 13.00 -5.80
N SER A 104 6.50 14.11 -5.09
CA SER A 104 6.93 14.10 -3.69
C SER A 104 6.40 15.33 -2.96
N LYS A 105 6.41 15.26 -1.62
CA LYS A 105 6.06 16.36 -0.71
C LYS A 105 4.69 16.99 -0.96
N ILE A 106 3.67 16.15 -1.11
CA ILE A 106 2.29 16.63 -1.29
C ILE A 106 1.66 16.78 0.08
N SER A 107 1.45 18.03 0.51
CA SER A 107 0.80 18.34 1.78
C SER A 107 -0.65 17.86 1.77
N VAL A 108 -1.03 17.12 2.80
CA VAL A 108 -2.39 16.58 3.01
C VAL A 108 -2.71 16.67 4.49
N SER A 109 -3.99 16.58 4.86
CA SER A 109 -4.38 16.63 6.27
C SER A 109 -5.63 15.80 6.53
N GLY A 110 -5.83 15.42 7.80
CA GLY A 110 -7.01 14.70 8.25
C GLY A 110 -6.95 13.19 8.00
N LYS A 111 -8.11 12.56 7.83
CA LYS A 111 -8.26 11.09 7.69
C LYS A 111 -8.26 10.61 6.25
N THR A 112 -8.20 11.51 5.29
CA THR A 112 -8.26 11.19 3.87
C THR A 112 -7.23 12.00 3.11
N ALA A 113 -6.48 11.34 2.25
CA ALA A 113 -5.49 11.95 1.37
C ALA A 113 -5.77 11.51 -0.06
N THR A 114 -5.85 12.45 -1.00
CA THR A 114 -6.07 12.13 -2.41
C THR A 114 -4.86 12.58 -3.22
N PHE A 115 -4.28 11.63 -3.96
CA PHE A 115 -3.29 11.91 -4.99
C PHE A 115 -4.00 11.99 -6.35
N THR A 116 -3.79 13.10 -7.05
CA THR A 116 -4.30 13.31 -8.40
C THR A 116 -3.15 13.44 -9.40
N THR A 117 -3.26 12.75 -10.53
CA THR A 117 -2.33 12.87 -11.65
C THR A 117 -3.05 12.57 -12.96
N THR A 118 -2.31 12.53 -14.07
CA THR A 118 -2.82 12.18 -15.39
C THR A 118 -1.92 11.18 -16.08
N ILE A 119 -2.44 10.49 -17.10
CA ILE A 119 -1.64 9.71 -18.04
C ILE A 119 -0.52 10.57 -18.64
N ALA A 120 -0.81 11.82 -19.01
CA ALA A 120 0.18 12.73 -19.59
C ALA A 120 1.35 13.01 -18.64
N ASN A 121 1.06 13.27 -17.36
CA ASN A 121 2.11 13.46 -16.33
C ASN A 121 2.96 12.21 -16.16
N TYR A 122 2.34 11.04 -16.16
CA TYR A 122 3.06 9.77 -16.08
C TYR A 122 3.96 9.52 -17.31
N LEU A 123 3.45 9.78 -18.52
CA LEU A 123 4.21 9.64 -19.76
C LEU A 123 5.42 10.59 -19.77
N ALA A 124 5.25 11.84 -19.35
CA ALA A 124 6.34 12.80 -19.22
C ALA A 124 7.41 12.32 -18.21
N PHE A 125 6.97 11.83 -17.06
CA PHE A 125 7.86 11.24 -16.04
C PHE A 125 8.64 10.04 -16.58
N ARG A 126 7.98 9.13 -17.31
CA ARG A 126 8.60 7.95 -17.92
C ARG A 126 9.32 8.21 -19.24
N LYS A 127 9.26 9.45 -19.75
CA LYS A 127 9.82 9.84 -21.06
C LYS A 127 9.28 8.97 -22.20
N LEU A 128 7.99 8.71 -22.17
CA LEU A 128 7.27 7.92 -23.17
C LEU A 128 6.44 8.85 -24.06
N ALA A 129 6.42 8.59 -25.37
CA ALA A 129 5.67 9.40 -26.32
C ALA A 129 4.15 9.18 -26.22
N ALA A 130 3.73 7.95 -25.95
CA ALA A 130 2.32 7.57 -25.85
C ALA A 130 2.16 6.36 -24.93
N MET A 131 0.94 6.14 -24.45
CA MET A 131 0.57 4.87 -23.83
C MET A 131 0.61 3.76 -24.88
N PRO A 132 1.30 2.64 -24.64
CA PRO A 132 1.25 1.48 -25.50
C PRO A 132 -0.13 0.81 -25.38
N SER A 133 -1.09 1.30 -26.14
CA SER A 133 -2.37 0.62 -26.34
C SER A 133 -2.26 -0.21 -27.61
N THR A 134 -2.26 -1.54 -27.47
CA THR A 134 -2.37 -2.45 -28.61
C THR A 134 -3.76 -3.06 -28.64
N THR A 135 -4.51 -2.71 -29.68
CA THR A 135 -5.74 -3.43 -30.04
C THR A 135 -5.37 -4.42 -31.13
N THR A 136 -5.24 -5.70 -30.76
CA THR A 136 -4.94 -6.77 -31.73
C THR A 136 -6.21 -7.60 -31.91
N GLY A 137 -6.75 -7.64 -33.13
CA GLY A 137 -7.96 -8.43 -33.43
C GLY A 137 -9.21 -7.99 -32.66
N GLY A 138 -9.32 -6.71 -32.27
CA GLY A 138 -10.44 -6.20 -31.47
C GLY A 138 -10.30 -6.42 -29.95
N VAL A 139 -9.24 -7.09 -29.50
CA VAL A 139 -8.93 -7.25 -28.07
C VAL A 139 -8.02 -6.11 -27.63
N VAL A 140 -8.49 -5.31 -26.67
CA VAL A 140 -7.67 -4.28 -26.02
C VAL A 140 -6.78 -4.95 -24.99
N THR A 141 -5.46 -4.91 -25.18
CA THR A 141 -4.54 -5.31 -24.12
C THR A 141 -4.51 -4.22 -23.07
N PHE A 142 -5.00 -4.53 -21.87
CA PHE A 142 -4.99 -3.57 -20.77
C PHE A 142 -3.55 -3.20 -20.41
N THR A 143 -3.36 -1.91 -20.16
CA THR A 143 -2.08 -1.39 -19.69
C THR A 143 -2.21 -0.99 -18.24
N ASP A 144 -1.41 -1.60 -17.38
CA ASP A 144 -1.42 -1.35 -15.95
C ASP A 144 -0.21 -0.50 -15.54
N MET A 145 -0.48 0.51 -14.72
CA MET A 145 0.54 1.28 -13.98
C MET A 145 0.42 0.95 -12.51
N GLN A 146 1.55 0.64 -11.86
CA GLN A 146 1.59 0.39 -10.43
C GLN A 146 2.10 1.64 -9.71
N PHE A 147 1.48 1.95 -8.58
CA PHE A 147 1.82 3.06 -7.70
C PHE A 147 2.13 2.56 -6.29
N PHE A 148 3.17 3.15 -5.70
CA PHE A 148 3.47 3.04 -4.27
C PHE A 148 3.48 4.44 -3.66
N PHE A 149 3.18 4.50 -2.38
CA PHE A 149 3.14 5.74 -1.62
C PHE A 149 4.05 5.61 -0.42
N LEU A 150 4.84 6.64 -0.14
CA LEU A 150 5.42 6.86 1.19
C LEU A 150 4.62 7.99 1.81
N VAL A 151 3.97 7.71 2.92
CA VAL A 151 3.12 8.66 3.63
C VAL A 151 3.75 8.98 4.96
N THR A 152 3.75 10.26 5.32
CA THR A 152 4.11 10.72 6.67
C THR A 152 2.85 11.11 7.42
N LEU A 153 2.74 10.64 8.67
CA LEU A 153 1.66 10.98 9.59
C LEU A 153 2.01 12.21 10.43
N ASP A 154 1.03 12.73 11.17
CA ASP A 154 1.19 13.89 12.07
C ASP A 154 2.31 13.74 13.11
N ASP A 155 2.58 12.52 13.58
CA ASP A 155 3.67 12.18 14.50
C ASP A 155 5.04 11.99 13.82
N ASN A 156 5.14 12.26 12.52
CA ASN A 156 6.31 12.05 11.67
C ASN A 156 6.69 10.57 11.42
N THR A 157 5.87 9.61 11.87
CA THR A 157 6.05 8.23 11.43
C THR A 157 5.74 8.11 9.95
N THR A 158 6.38 7.16 9.28
CA THR A 158 6.15 6.89 7.86
C THR A 158 5.52 5.53 7.66
N VAL A 159 4.57 5.48 6.73
CA VAL A 159 3.83 4.27 6.35
C VAL A 159 3.92 4.09 4.85
N VAL A 160 4.15 2.85 4.42
CA VAL A 160 4.04 2.46 3.03
C VAL A 160 2.83 1.54 2.91
N PRO A 161 1.69 2.01 2.36
CA PRO A 161 0.54 1.14 2.14
C PRO A 161 0.85 0.07 1.09
N ILE A 162 -0.12 -0.84 0.90
CA ILE A 162 -0.10 -1.79 -0.22
C ILE A 162 -0.01 -1.06 -1.56
N GLU A 163 0.44 -1.76 -2.60
CA GLU A 163 0.46 -1.20 -3.96
C GLU A 163 -0.96 -0.84 -4.45
N TYR A 164 -1.06 0.18 -5.29
CA TYR A 164 -2.28 0.53 -6.02
C TYR A 164 -2.02 0.43 -7.52
N ARG A 165 -2.92 -0.18 -8.29
CA ARG A 165 -2.80 -0.22 -9.75
C ARG A 165 -3.87 0.62 -10.43
N VAL A 166 -3.48 1.20 -11.56
CA VAL A 166 -4.40 1.90 -12.46
C VAL A 166 -4.37 1.17 -13.79
N ARG A 167 -5.52 0.60 -14.16
CA ARG A 167 -5.74 -0.04 -15.45
C ARG A 167 -6.22 0.99 -16.45
N ILE A 168 -5.55 1.05 -17.59
CA ILE A 168 -5.82 2.02 -18.64
C ILE A 168 -6.62 1.34 -19.73
N ARG A 169 -7.75 1.95 -20.06
CA ARG A 169 -8.55 1.63 -21.23
C ARG A 169 -8.12 2.51 -22.40
N ALA A 170 -8.03 1.89 -23.58
CA ALA A 170 -7.88 2.61 -24.84
C ALA A 170 -9.03 3.61 -25.03
#